data_AF-A0A7V9UWF1-F1
#
_entry.id   AF-A0A7V9UWF1-F1
#
_cell.length_a   1.000
_cell.length_b   1.000
_cell.length_c   1.000
_cell.angle_alpha   90.00
_cell.angle_beta   90.00
_cell.angle_gamma   90.00
#
_symmetry.space_group_name_H-M   'P 1'
#
loop_
_entity.id
_entity.type
_entity.pdbx_description
1 polymer ?
#
loop_
_entity_poly.entity_id
_entity_poly.type
_entity_poly.pdbx_seq_one_letter_code
_entity_poly.pdbx_strand_id
1 'polypeptide(L)' 'MKKIEELNKSKLPIVKIDKSLDKYKYKVLFKEKVEKANETLKRVGLPKDLQKSKA' A
#
# COMPACT_ATOMS: atom_id res chain seq x y z
N MET A 1 25.53 -12.88 -9.12
CA MET A 1 25.23 -11.77 -8.19
C MET A 1 25.75 -10.49 -8.82
N LYS A 2 24.92 -9.46 -9.00
CA LYS A 2 25.40 -8.15 -9.51
C LYS A 2 26.23 -7.46 -8.42
N LYS A 3 27.31 -6.76 -8.80
CA LYS A 3 28.11 -5.99 -7.84
C LYS A 3 27.30 -4.80 -7.31
N ILE A 4 27.57 -4.38 -6.07
CA ILE A 4 26.91 -3.23 -5.42
C ILE A 4 27.01 -1.96 -6.29
N GLU A 5 28.14 -1.80 -6.98
CA GLU A 5 28.41 -0.70 -7.91
C GLU A 5 27.47 -0.67 -9.11
N GLU A 6 27.02 -1.82 -9.62
CA GLU A 6 26.07 -1.91 -10.74
C GLU A 6 24.63 -1.62 -10.27
N LEU A 7 24.30 -2.03 -9.04
CA LEU A 7 23.02 -1.76 -8.40
C LEU A 7 22.84 -0.25 -8.14
N ASN A 8 23.88 0.41 -7.61
CA ASN A 8 23.89 1.86 -7.34
C ASN A 8 23.83 2.72 -8.61
N LYS A 9 24.30 2.21 -9.75
CA LYS A 9 24.20 2.90 -11.06
C LYS A 9 22.80 2.82 -11.65
N SER A 10 22.00 1.82 -11.26
CA SER A 10 20.62 1.74 -11.70
C SER A 10 19.81 2.81 -10.95
N LYS A 11 19.16 3.72 -11.68
CA LYS A 11 18.21 4.70 -11.12
C LYS A 11 16.91 4.03 -10.61
N LEU A 12 16.92 2.72 -10.42
CA LEU A 12 15.80 1.95 -9.94
C LEU A 12 15.86 1.96 -8.41
N PRO A 13 14.79 2.32 -7.71
CA PRO A 13 14.77 2.25 -6.26
C PRO A 13 14.99 0.79 -5.83
N ILE A 14 16.09 0.53 -5.12
CA ILE A 14 16.39 -0.78 -4.55
C ILE A 14 15.51 -0.92 -3.30
N VAL A 15 14.29 -1.43 -3.49
CA VAL A 15 13.36 -1.66 -2.39
C VAL A 15 13.61 -3.03 -1.79
N LYS A 16 13.90 -3.08 -0.48
CA LYS A 16 13.97 -4.33 0.29
C LYS A 16 12.68 -4.48 1.10
N ILE A 17 11.86 -5.45 0.72
CA ILE A 17 10.67 -5.81 1.49
C ILE A 17 11.11 -6.67 2.69
N ASP A 18 10.78 -6.23 3.89
CA ASP A 18 11.01 -7.02 5.10
C ASP A 18 9.94 -8.12 5.22
N LYS A 19 10.34 -9.37 4.96
CA LYS A 19 9.48 -10.56 5.07
C LYS A 19 8.99 -10.79 6.50
N SER A 20 9.62 -10.22 7.52
CA SER A 20 9.15 -10.34 8.91
C SER A 20 7.75 -9.73 9.12
N LEU A 21 7.35 -8.82 8.23
CA LEU A 21 6.07 -8.13 8.26
C LEU A 21 4.93 -8.95 7.62
N ASP A 22 5.23 -10.04 6.90
CA ASP A 22 4.22 -10.89 6.26
C ASP A 22 3.23 -11.51 7.27
N LYS A 23 3.65 -11.65 8.54
CA LYS A 23 2.80 -12.12 9.64
C LYS A 23 1.55 -11.26 9.88
N TYR A 24 1.53 -10.03 9.37
CA TYR A 24 0.41 -9.10 9.48
C TYR A 24 -0.48 -9.06 8.25
N LYS A 25 -0.08 -9.69 7.14
CA LYS A 25 -0.76 -9.58 5.83
C LYS A 25 -2.25 -9.94 5.86
N TYR A 26 -2.63 -10.90 6.69
CA TYR A 26 -4.01 -11.37 6.84
C TYR A 26 -4.63 -10.96 8.18
N LYS A 27 -3.98 -10.07 8.94
CA LYS A 27 -4.45 -9.62 10.26
C LYS A 27 -5.01 -8.21 10.16
N VAL A 28 -6.23 -8.02 10.67
CA VAL A 28 -6.81 -6.70 10.85
C VAL A 28 -6.28 -6.12 12.17
N LEU A 29 -5.18 -5.36 12.08
CA LEU A 29 -4.52 -4.79 13.27
C LEU A 29 -5.29 -3.64 13.92
N PHE A 30 -6.13 -2.94 13.16
CA PHE A 30 -6.81 -1.73 13.60
C PHE A 30 -8.29 -1.74 13.21
N LYS A 31 -9.06 -2.64 13.81
CA LYS A 31 -10.48 -2.85 13.47
C LYS A 31 -11.30 -1.56 13.53
N GLU A 32 -11.19 -0.80 14.61
CA GLU A 32 -11.92 0.46 14.81
C GLU A 32 -11.65 1.50 13.71
N LYS A 33 -10.38 1.63 13.30
CA LYS A 33 -9.99 2.55 12.21
C LYS A 33 -10.55 2.10 10.87
N VAL A 34 -10.57 0.80 10.61
CA VAL A 34 -11.14 0.22 9.38
C VAL A 34 -12.65 0.47 9.34
N GLU A 35 -13.35 0.26 10.44
CA GLU A 35 -14.79 0.52 10.54
C GLU A 35 -15.10 2.00 10.31
N LYS A 36 -14.39 2.91 10.98
CA LYS A 36 -14.55 4.36 10.79
C LYS A 36 -14.25 4.81 9.35
N ALA A 37 -13.24 4.22 8.70
CA ALA A 37 -12.94 4.50 7.30
C ALA A 37 -14.09 4.05 6.39
N ASN A 38 -14.64 2.86 6.63
CA ASN A 38 -15.79 2.36 5.87
C ASN A 38 -17.03 3.24 6.06
N GLU A 39 -17.32 3.69 7.27
CA GLU A 39 -18.41 4.65 7.55
C GLU A 39 -18.20 5.98 6.82
N THR A 40 -16.98 6.51 6.85
CA THR A 40 -16.62 7.75 6.15
C THR A 40 -16.82 7.61 4.65
N LEU A 41 -16.35 6.50 4.06
CA LEU A 41 -16.51 6.22 2.63
C LEU A 41 -17.98 6.03 2.23
N LYS A 42 -18.81 5.42 3.09
CA LYS A 42 -20.27 5.32 2.86
C LYS A 42 -20.95 6.68 2.90
N ARG A 43 -20.54 7.57 3.81
CA ARG A 43 -21.14 8.89 3.98
C ARG A 43 -20.72 9.89 2.91
N VAL A 44 -19.42 9.97 2.62
CA VAL A 44 -18.84 11.01 1.75
C VAL A 44 -18.68 10.50 0.31
N GLY A 45 -18.68 9.19 0.10
CA GLY A 45 -18.41 8.57 -1.19
C GLY A 45 -16.93 8.54 -1.54
N LEU A 46 -16.63 8.07 -2.75
CA LEU A 46 -15.28 8.09 -3.31
C LEU A 46 -14.95 9.49 -3.86
N PRO A 47 -13.69 9.93 -3.84
CA PRO A 47 -13.25 11.13 -4.55
C PRO A 47 -13.64 11.11 -6.03
N LYS A 48 -14.00 12.27 -6.58
CA LYS A 48 -14.48 12.40 -7.98
C LYS A 48 -13.50 11.82 -9.01
N ASP A 49 -12.20 11.93 -8.76
CA ASP A 49 -11.16 11.42 -9.67
C ASP A 49 -11.12 9.89 -9.72
N LEU A 50 -11.51 9.22 -8.63
CA LEU A 50 -11.59 7.75 -8.54
C LEU A 50 -12.95 7.21 -9.00
N GLN A 51 -13.95 8.07 -9.19
CA GLN A 51 -15.23 7.66 -9.77
C GLN A 51 -15.13 7.48 -11.29
N LYS A 52 -14.22 8.21 -11.96
CA LYS A 52 -14.05 8.19 -13.42
C LYS A 52 -13.41 6.91 -13.97
N SER A 53 -12.72 6.13 -13.14
CA SER A 53 -12.11 4.86 -13.55
C SER A 53 -13.08 3.68 -13.56
N LYS A 54 -14.36 3.90 -13.21
CA LYS A 54 -15.44 2.91 -13.25
C LYS A 54 -16.24 2.90 -14.56
N ALA A 55 -15.83 3.68 -15.57
CA ALA A 55 -16.43 3.69 -16.90
C ALA A 55 -15.73 2.70 -17.83
#